data_AF-A0A2H0Y4M3-F1
#
_entry.id   AF-A0A2H0Y4M3-F1
#
_cell.length_a   1.000
_cell.length_b   1.000
_cell.length_c   1.000
_cell.angle_alpha   90.00
_cell.angle_beta   90.00
_cell.angle_gamma   90.00
#
_symmetry.space_group_name_H-M   'P 1'
#
loop_
_entity.id
_entity.type
_entity.pdbx_description
1 polymer ?
#
loop_
_entity_poly.entity_id
_entity_poly.type
_entity_poly.pdbx_seq_one_letter_code
_entity_poly.pdbx_strand_id
1 'polypeptide(L)'
;MITAEKQKGHIYYRCTKKKVKCAQPYVREEELDRQLSSLIQKVSLRADWAEKLLAMAERDNVVSAQSVSAFVQESQIKIRAINTKLQRLLDGYLEQDIEREIYREQKTKLLLEKKSLDEKMARVEQKQNDWLEPLQNWIKVALTLVKIARD
;
A
#
# COMPACT_ATOMS: atom_id res chain seq x y z
N MET A 1 -12.64 -24.24 -18.72
CA MET A 1 -12.19 -23.36 -19.81
C MET A 1 -13.40 -23.06 -20.67
N ILE A 2 -13.63 -21.78 -20.96
CA ILE A 2 -14.77 -21.31 -21.76
C ILE A 2 -14.26 -21.07 -23.19
N THR A 3 -15.08 -21.38 -24.20
CA THR A 3 -14.81 -21.08 -25.61
C THR A 3 -16.01 -20.39 -26.24
N ALA A 4 -15.77 -19.54 -27.23
CA ALA A 4 -16.80 -18.93 -28.07
C ALA A 4 -16.98 -19.75 -29.36
N GLU A 5 -18.22 -19.81 -29.87
CA GLU A 5 -18.56 -20.41 -31.16
C GLU A 5 -19.62 -19.55 -31.86
N LYS A 6 -19.46 -19.30 -33.17
CA LYS A 6 -20.42 -18.56 -33.97
C LYS A 6 -21.43 -19.51 -34.61
N GLN A 7 -22.71 -19.35 -34.32
CA GLN A 7 -23.81 -20.16 -34.87
C GLN A 7 -24.92 -19.25 -35.39
N LYS A 8 -25.32 -19.43 -36.66
CA LYS A 8 -26.41 -18.68 -37.31
C LYS A 8 -26.32 -17.16 -37.11
N GLY A 9 -25.11 -16.60 -37.19
CA GLY A 9 -24.85 -15.17 -37.01
C GLY A 9 -24.64 -14.70 -35.57
N HIS A 10 -24.92 -15.52 -34.56
CA HIS A 10 -24.76 -15.17 -33.14
C HIS A 10 -23.54 -15.86 -32.50
N ILE A 11 -22.98 -15.25 -31.46
CA ILE A 11 -21.88 -15.81 -30.67
C ILE A 11 -22.43 -16.49 -29.42
N TYR A 12 -21.97 -17.71 -29.17
CA TYR A 12 -22.31 -18.49 -27.98
C TYR A 12 -21.07 -18.88 -27.20
N TYR A 13 -21.14 -18.75 -25.89
CA TYR A 13 -20.12 -19.20 -24.96
C TYR A 13 -20.50 -20.54 -24.35
N ARG A 14 -19.52 -21.45 -24.27
CA ARG A 14 -19.70 -22.77 -23.63
C ARG A 14 -18.48 -23.19 -22.83
N CYS A 15 -18.71 -24.00 -21.82
CA CYS A 15 -17.65 -24.74 -21.15
C CYS A 15 -17.15 -25.89 -22.05
N THR A 16 -15.83 -26.02 -22.20
CA THR A 16 -15.21 -27.09 -23.00
C THR A 16 -15.22 -28.47 -22.32
N LYS A 17 -15.67 -28.56 -21.05
CA LYS A 17 -15.78 -29.79 -20.25
C LYS A 17 -14.49 -30.60 -20.06
N LYS A 18 -13.34 -30.12 -20.58
CA LYS A 18 -12.05 -30.82 -20.55
C LYS A 18 -11.46 -31.02 -19.15
N LYS A 19 -11.72 -30.09 -18.21
CA LYS A 19 -11.14 -30.11 -16.85
C LYS A 19 -12.15 -30.39 -15.75
N VAL A 20 -13.43 -30.19 -16.00
CA VAL A 20 -14.51 -30.30 -15.00
C VAL A 20 -15.78 -30.81 -15.65
N LYS A 21 -16.55 -31.64 -14.93
CA LYS A 21 -17.92 -32.00 -15.33
C LYS A 21 -18.78 -30.75 -15.23
N CYS A 22 -19.23 -30.25 -16.37
CA CYS A 22 -20.07 -29.06 -16.46
C CYS A 22 -21.35 -29.38 -17.23
N ALA A 23 -22.49 -29.17 -16.56
CA ALA A 23 -23.83 -29.38 -17.11
C ALA A 23 -24.47 -28.09 -17.65
N GLN A 24 -23.74 -26.97 -17.62
CA GLN A 24 -24.30 -25.68 -18.06
C GLN A 24 -24.57 -25.70 -19.57
N PRO A 25 -25.71 -25.12 -20.00
CA PRO A 25 -26.03 -24.94 -21.41
C PRO A 25 -25.16 -23.84 -22.03
N TYR A 26 -25.30 -23.67 -23.34
CA TYR A 26 -24.65 -22.60 -24.08
C TYR A 26 -25.34 -21.29 -23.72
N VAL A 27 -24.57 -20.24 -23.53
CA VAL A 27 -25.10 -18.90 -23.22
C VAL A 27 -24.81 -17.99 -24.39
N ARG A 28 -25.82 -17.23 -24.84
CA ARG A 28 -25.65 -16.20 -25.87
C ARG A 28 -24.78 -15.07 -25.34
N GLU A 29 -23.96 -14.49 -26.21
CA GLU A 29 -23.09 -13.36 -25.86
C GLU A 29 -23.85 -12.24 -25.15
N GLU A 30 -25.05 -11.89 -25.63
CA GLU A 30 -25.86 -10.79 -25.08
C GLU A 30 -26.38 -11.08 -23.66
N GLU A 31 -26.69 -12.35 -23.36
CA GLU A 31 -27.11 -12.74 -22.01
C GLU A 31 -25.93 -12.82 -21.06
N LEU A 32 -24.77 -13.29 -21.54
CA LEU A 32 -23.54 -13.29 -20.75
C LEU A 32 -23.09 -11.86 -20.43
N ASP A 33 -23.13 -10.99 -21.42
CA ASP A 33 -22.81 -9.58 -21.29
C ASP A 33 -23.74 -8.89 -20.29
N ARG A 34 -25.06 -9.09 -20.40
CA ARG A 34 -26.04 -8.61 -19.40
C ARG A 34 -25.71 -9.04 -17.97
N GLN A 35 -25.33 -10.30 -17.78
CA GLN A 35 -24.96 -10.82 -16.45
C GLN A 35 -23.68 -10.17 -15.93
N LEU A 36 -22.66 -10.01 -16.79
CA LEU A 36 -21.41 -9.35 -16.44
C LEU A 36 -21.64 -7.87 -16.11
N SER A 37 -22.35 -7.15 -16.97
CA SER A 37 -22.70 -5.74 -16.76
C SER A 37 -23.49 -5.53 -15.46
N SER A 38 -24.44 -6.40 -15.12
CA SER A 38 -25.15 -6.35 -13.84
C SER A 38 -24.22 -6.53 -12.63
N LEU A 39 -23.19 -7.38 -12.74
CA LEU A 39 -22.20 -7.57 -11.67
C LEU A 39 -21.22 -6.40 -11.58
N ILE A 40 -20.76 -5.88 -12.73
CA ILE A 40 -19.82 -4.76 -12.80
C ILE A 40 -20.47 -3.47 -12.27
N GLN A 41 -21.75 -3.23 -12.56
CA GLN A 41 -22.47 -2.06 -12.04
C GLN A 41 -22.44 -1.97 -10.51
N LYS A 42 -22.50 -3.11 -9.80
CA LYS A 42 -22.48 -3.16 -8.33
C LYS A 42 -21.17 -2.66 -7.73
N VAL A 43 -20.08 -2.75 -8.48
CA VAL A 43 -18.73 -2.32 -8.05
C VAL A 43 -18.27 -1.05 -8.77
N SER A 44 -19.13 -0.46 -9.60
CA SER A 44 -18.82 0.72 -10.38
C SER A 44 -18.84 1.98 -9.51
N LEU A 45 -17.87 2.87 -9.72
CA LEU A 45 -17.73 4.09 -8.93
C LEU A 45 -18.26 5.29 -9.72
N ARG A 46 -19.20 6.04 -9.13
CA ARG A 46 -19.71 7.28 -9.75
C ARG A 46 -18.61 8.35 -9.84
N ALA A 47 -18.67 9.17 -10.89
CA ALA A 47 -17.69 10.23 -11.15
C ALA A 47 -17.55 11.24 -10.00
N ASP A 48 -18.68 11.69 -9.44
CA ASP A 48 -18.72 12.63 -8.32
C ASP A 48 -18.10 12.05 -7.04
N TRP A 49 -18.17 10.73 -6.85
CA TRP A 49 -17.53 10.04 -5.73
C TRP A 49 -16.02 9.89 -5.97
N ALA A 50 -15.62 9.56 -7.19
CA ALA A 50 -14.21 9.43 -7.54
C ALA A 50 -13.44 10.74 -7.37
N GLU A 51 -14.01 11.86 -7.82
CA GLU A 51 -13.42 13.19 -7.62
C GLU A 51 -13.24 13.51 -6.13
N LYS A 52 -14.26 13.22 -5.31
CA LYS A 52 -14.17 13.40 -3.85
C LYS A 52 -13.10 12.51 -3.21
N LEU A 53 -13.02 11.24 -3.61
CA LEU A 53 -12.04 10.30 -3.09
C LEU A 53 -10.60 10.70 -3.46
N LEU A 54 -10.37 11.19 -4.69
CA LEU A 54 -9.07 11.72 -5.09
C LEU A 54 -8.70 12.97 -4.29
N ALA A 55 -9.65 13.89 -4.09
CA ALA A 55 -9.42 15.07 -3.27
C ALA A 55 -9.20 14.76 -1.78
N MET A 56 -9.78 13.67 -1.27
CA MET A 56 -9.48 13.15 0.07
C MET A 56 -8.08 12.54 0.12
N ALA A 57 -7.73 11.69 -0.84
CA ALA A 57 -6.43 11.04 -0.91
C ALA A 57 -5.28 12.07 -0.97
N GLU A 58 -5.44 13.15 -1.73
CA GLU A 58 -4.43 14.22 -1.78
C GLU A 58 -4.26 14.93 -0.44
N ARG A 59 -5.38 15.23 0.25
CA ARG A 59 -5.33 15.83 1.59
C ARG A 59 -4.66 14.89 2.60
N ASP A 60 -5.01 13.62 2.58
CA ASP A 60 -4.43 12.62 3.47
C ASP A 60 -2.94 12.41 3.19
N ASN A 61 -2.52 12.50 1.91
CA ASN A 61 -1.11 12.48 1.53
C ASN A 61 -0.33 13.64 2.15
N VAL A 62 -0.86 14.86 2.08
CA VAL A 62 -0.23 16.05 2.69
C VAL A 62 -0.14 15.90 4.21
N VAL A 63 -1.21 15.47 4.87
CA VAL A 63 -1.23 15.26 6.34
C VAL A 63 -0.27 14.15 6.76
N SER A 64 -0.23 13.05 6.00
CA SER A 64 0.74 11.97 6.20
C SER A 64 2.17 12.49 6.08
N ALA A 65 2.47 13.28 5.05
CA ALA A 65 3.78 13.87 4.84
C ALA A 65 4.23 14.79 5.98
N GLN A 66 3.33 15.61 6.50
CA GLN A 66 3.61 16.46 7.66
C GLN A 66 3.91 15.62 8.92
N SER A 67 3.12 14.57 9.15
CA SER A 67 3.30 13.67 10.29
C SER A 67 4.62 12.90 10.21
N VAL A 68 4.99 12.42 9.02
CA VAL A 68 6.29 11.78 8.78
C VAL A 68 7.44 12.75 9.00
N SER A 69 7.33 13.99 8.48
CA SER A 69 8.35 15.02 8.68
C SER A 69 8.57 15.32 10.16
N ALA A 70 7.48 15.47 10.93
CA ALA A 70 7.56 15.69 12.38
C ALA A 70 8.24 14.52 13.11
N PHE A 71 7.87 13.28 12.76
CA PHE A 71 8.49 12.07 13.33
C PHE A 71 9.99 11.97 13.02
N VAL A 72 10.39 12.28 11.79
CA VAL A 72 11.79 12.30 11.35
C VAL A 72 12.58 13.36 12.14
N GLN A 73 12.04 14.57 12.28
CA GLN A 73 12.68 15.63 13.05
C GLN A 73 12.85 15.24 14.52
N GLU A 74 11.81 14.70 15.16
CA GLU A 74 11.87 14.25 16.55
C GLU A 74 12.92 13.14 16.74
N SER A 75 12.95 12.17 15.82
CA SER A 75 13.92 11.07 15.85
C SER A 75 15.35 11.57 15.66
N GLN A 76 15.58 12.55 14.78
CA GLN A 76 16.89 13.19 14.62
C GLN A 76 17.35 13.92 15.89
N ILE A 77 16.44 14.60 16.60
CA ILE A 77 16.74 15.25 17.89
C ILE A 77 17.19 14.19 18.92
N LYS A 78 16.47 13.07 19.01
CA LYS A 78 16.83 11.94 19.89
C LYS A 78 18.19 11.35 19.54
N ILE A 79 18.47 11.14 18.25
CA ILE A 79 19.78 10.65 17.78
C ILE A 79 20.91 11.61 18.17
N ARG A 80 20.71 12.92 18.02
CA ARG A 80 21.70 13.92 18.47
C ARG A 80 21.95 13.81 19.97
N ALA A 81 20.89 13.70 20.78
CA ALA A 81 21.01 13.51 22.22
C ALA A 81 21.76 12.21 22.59
N ILE A 82 21.51 11.11 21.86
CA ILE A 82 22.25 9.85 22.03
C ILE A 82 23.73 10.02 21.67
N ASN A 83 24.05 10.71 20.57
CA ASN A 83 25.44 10.99 20.20
C ASN A 83 26.16 11.81 21.29
N THR A 84 25.50 12.81 21.88
CA THR A 84 26.06 13.57 23.03
C THR A 84 26.29 12.67 24.24
N LYS A 85 25.36 11.75 24.54
CA LYS A 85 25.54 10.77 25.63
C LYS A 85 26.70 9.82 25.35
N LEU A 86 26.86 9.36 24.12
CA LEU A 86 27.97 8.51 23.70
C LEU A 86 29.32 9.23 23.85
N GLN A 87 29.39 10.52 23.51
CA GLN A 87 30.60 11.32 23.70
C GLN A 87 30.93 11.45 25.19
N ARG A 88 29.98 11.84 26.04
CA ARG A 88 30.18 11.93 27.49
C ARG A 88 30.59 10.60 28.13
N LEU A 89 29.99 9.50 27.66
CA LEU A 89 30.35 8.15 28.11
C LEU A 89 31.79 7.79 27.74
N LEU A 90 32.27 8.23 26.57
CA LEU A 90 33.66 8.06 26.17
C LEU A 90 34.59 8.92 27.03
N ASP A 91 34.25 10.19 27.24
CA ASP A 91 35.07 11.12 28.03
C ASP A 91 35.24 10.60 29.46
N GLY A 92 34.16 10.20 30.15
CA GLY A 92 34.24 9.62 31.49
C GLY A 92 34.99 8.29 31.57
N TYR A 93 34.98 7.48 30.50
CA TYR A 93 35.83 6.29 30.43
C TYR A 93 37.32 6.62 30.29
N LEU A 94 37.65 7.67 29.52
CA LEU A 94 39.03 8.14 29.34
C LEU A 94 39.59 8.77 30.62
N GLU A 95 38.75 9.45 31.40
CA GLU A 95 39.08 10.00 32.73
C GLU A 95 39.20 8.91 33.82
N GLN A 96 38.98 7.64 33.47
CA GLN A 96 38.99 6.46 34.36
C GLN A 96 37.88 6.44 35.42
N ASP A 97 36.84 7.27 35.27
CA ASP A 97 35.67 7.30 36.16
C ASP A 97 34.70 6.13 35.93
N ILE A 98 34.88 5.37 34.85
CA ILE A 98 33.97 4.31 34.43
C ILE A 98 34.72 3.01 34.18
N GLU A 99 34.26 1.93 34.81
CA GLU A 99 34.78 0.59 34.53
C GLU A 99 34.48 0.13 33.10
N ARG A 100 35.41 -0.63 32.52
CA ARG A 100 35.32 -1.11 31.13
C ARG A 100 34.02 -1.88 30.83
N GLU A 101 33.55 -2.68 31.78
CA GLU A 101 32.34 -3.48 31.59
C GLU A 101 31.10 -2.60 31.51
N ILE A 102 30.96 -1.65 32.46
CA ILE A 102 29.88 -0.66 32.49
C ILE A 102 29.88 0.18 31.22
N TYR A 103 31.06 0.63 30.76
CA TYR A 103 31.20 1.36 29.50
C TYR A 103 30.65 0.56 28.31
N ARG A 104 31.02 -0.71 28.20
CA ARG A 104 30.61 -1.59 27.09
C ARG A 104 29.10 -1.82 27.08
N GLU A 105 28.51 -2.09 28.25
CA GLU A 105 27.06 -2.28 28.39
C GLU A 105 26.28 -1.03 27.97
N GLN A 106 26.64 0.14 28.53
CA GLN A 106 25.94 1.40 28.24
C GLN A 106 26.13 1.82 26.78
N LYS A 107 27.33 1.64 26.22
CA LYS A 107 27.61 1.91 24.80
C LYS A 107 26.73 1.05 23.90
N THR A 108 26.62 -0.25 24.21
CA THR A 108 25.81 -1.18 23.42
C THR A 108 24.34 -0.76 23.45
N LYS A 109 23.81 -0.42 24.62
CA LYS A 109 22.42 0.07 24.78
C LYS A 109 22.14 1.31 23.93
N LEU A 110 23.02 2.32 24.01
CA LEU A 110 22.88 3.56 23.24
C LEU A 110 22.98 3.33 21.73
N LEU A 111 23.88 2.44 21.28
CA LEU A 111 24.01 2.10 19.86
C LEU A 111 22.78 1.34 19.33
N LEU A 112 22.21 0.43 20.12
CA LEU A 112 20.97 -0.27 19.76
C LEU A 112 19.79 0.70 19.66
N GLU A 113 19.66 1.64 20.60
CA GLU A 113 18.61 2.66 20.56
C GLU A 113 18.75 3.56 19.33
N LYS A 114 19.96 4.03 19.03
CA LYS A 114 20.24 4.81 17.81
C LYS A 114 19.86 4.04 16.55
N LYS A 115 20.34 2.78 16.42
CA LYS A 115 20.02 1.92 15.27
C LYS A 115 18.51 1.71 15.12
N SER A 116 17.80 1.50 16.22
CA SER A 116 16.34 1.35 16.22
C SER A 116 15.64 2.58 15.66
N LEU A 117 16.09 3.80 16.04
CA LEU A 117 15.56 5.05 15.52
C LEU A 117 15.86 5.23 14.02
N ASP A 118 17.09 4.97 13.59
CA ASP A 118 17.50 5.06 12.18
C ASP A 118 16.64 4.11 11.30
N GLU A 119 16.45 2.87 11.73
CA GLU A 119 15.61 1.91 11.01
C GLU A 119 14.13 2.30 11.00
N LYS A 120 13.62 2.92 12.06
CA LYS A 120 12.24 3.41 12.10
C LYS A 120 12.05 4.57 11.13
N MET A 121 12.99 5.51 11.09
CA MET A 121 12.97 6.63 10.13
C MET A 121 12.96 6.12 8.69
N ALA A 122 13.90 5.23 8.33
CA ALA A 122 13.98 4.66 6.99
C ALA A 122 12.70 3.91 6.58
N ARG A 123 12.11 3.16 7.52
CA ARG A 123 10.83 2.44 7.29
C ARG A 123 9.66 3.38 7.00
N VAL A 124 9.59 4.52 7.70
CA VAL A 124 8.50 5.47 7.55
C VAL A 124 8.66 6.26 6.25
N GLU A 125 9.87 6.71 5.92
CA GLU A 125 10.17 7.39 4.66
C GLU A 125 9.86 6.52 3.44
N GLN A 126 10.21 5.22 3.50
CA GLN A 126 9.92 4.29 2.41
C GLN A 126 8.42 4.06 2.20
N LYS A 127 7.64 3.92 3.29
CA LYS A 127 6.23 3.50 3.21
C LYS A 127 5.21 4.62 3.10
N GLN A 128 5.64 5.88 3.21
CA GLN A 128 4.75 7.03 3.34
C GLN A 128 3.73 7.14 2.19
N ASN A 129 4.17 6.87 0.96
CA ASN A 129 3.38 7.10 -0.26
C ASN A 129 2.95 5.81 -0.96
N ASP A 130 3.31 4.63 -0.44
CA ASP A 130 3.06 3.33 -1.08
C ASP A 130 1.57 3.03 -1.31
N TRP A 131 0.68 3.66 -0.55
CA TRP A 131 -0.77 3.46 -0.65
C TRP A 131 -1.45 4.37 -1.68
N LEU A 132 -0.82 5.51 -2.03
CA LEU A 132 -1.46 6.57 -2.82
C LEU A 132 -1.66 6.14 -4.28
N GLU A 133 -0.61 5.62 -4.91
CA GLU A 133 -0.66 5.16 -6.30
C GLU A 133 -1.64 3.99 -6.48
N PRO A 134 -1.62 2.92 -5.65
CA PRO A 134 -2.62 1.85 -5.72
C PRO A 134 -4.06 2.36 -5.60
N LEU A 135 -4.31 3.31 -4.69
CA LEU A 135 -5.63 3.91 -4.52
C LEU A 135 -6.06 4.69 -5.77
N GLN A 136 -5.19 5.55 -6.29
CA GLN A 136 -5.48 6.32 -7.51
C GLN A 136 -5.75 5.40 -8.71
N ASN A 137 -4.97 4.33 -8.86
CA ASN A 137 -5.18 3.34 -9.91
C ASN A 137 -6.50 2.59 -9.74
N TRP A 138 -6.84 2.20 -8.51
CA TRP A 138 -8.14 1.58 -8.23
C TRP A 138 -9.31 2.51 -8.58
N ILE A 139 -9.25 3.79 -8.21
CA ILE A 139 -10.29 4.78 -8.54
C ILE A 139 -10.45 4.92 -10.06
N LYS A 140 -9.34 4.98 -10.80
CA LYS A 140 -9.36 5.06 -12.28
C LYS A 140 -10.05 3.84 -12.89
N VAL A 141 -9.74 2.63 -12.43
CA VAL A 141 -10.39 1.39 -12.90
C VAL A 141 -11.88 1.40 -12.53
N ALA A 142 -12.22 1.74 -11.30
CA ALA A 142 -13.61 1.74 -10.85
C ALA A 142 -14.48 2.75 -11.63
N LEU A 143 -13.89 3.85 -12.13
CA LEU A 143 -14.54 4.80 -13.03
C LEU A 143 -14.78 4.25 -14.44
N THR A 144 -13.82 3.52 -15.00
CA THR A 144 -13.98 2.95 -16.35
C THR A 144 -15.01 1.82 -16.38
N LEU A 145 -15.20 1.10 -15.27
CA LEU A 145 -16.21 0.06 -15.13
C LEU A 145 -17.65 0.59 -15.34
N VAL A 146 -17.93 1.86 -15.02
CA VAL A 146 -19.25 2.47 -15.29
C VAL A 146 -19.52 2.54 -16.80
N LYS A 147 -18.49 2.78 -17.62
CA LYS A 147 -18.62 2.83 -19.08
C LYS A 147 -18.85 1.43 -19.65
N ILE A 148 -18.01 0.48 -19.22
CA ILE A 148 -18.06 -0.91 -19.66
C ILE A 148 -19.41 -1.56 -19.34
N ALA A 149 -20.03 -1.23 -18.21
CA ALA A 149 -21.29 -1.84 -17.82
C ALA A 149 -22.55 -1.14 -18.37
N ARG A 150 -22.37 -0.09 -19.18
CA ARG A 150 -23.44 0.62 -19.89
C ARG A 150 -23.45 0.30 -21.40
N ASP A 151 -22.30 -0.12 -21.93
CA ASP A 151 -22.17 -0.71 -23.26
C ASP A 151 -22.80 -2.12 -23.29
#